data_AF-X1CYL1-F1
#
_entry.id   AF-X1CYL1-F1
#
_cell.length_a   1.000
_cell.length_b   1.000
_cell.length_c   1.000
_cell.angle_alpha   90.00
_cell.angle_beta   90.00
_cell.angle_gamma   90.00
#
_symmetry.space_group_name_H-M   'P 1'
#
loop_
_entity.id
_entity.type
_entity.pdbx_description
1 polymer ?
#
loop_
_entity_poly.entity_id
_entity_poly.type
_entity_poly.pdbx_seq_one_letter_code
_entity_poly.pdbx_strand_id
1 'polypeptide(L)'
;MTKDNPSLEGPVCPLPRPHKDKIVLGHGSGGKMMADLIKDSFFPSFANPVLLAGNDAGVVDLGDGVSLAISTDAHVVSPLFFPGGDIGKLAVCGTVNDVAMVGAKPLYLSASFILEEGLDISILDSVVSSMKSAADEA
;
A
#
# COMPACT_ATOMS: atom_id res chain seq x y z
N MET A 1 7.54 17.50 -21.07
CA MET A 1 7.37 18.67 -20.19
C MET A 1 8.73 19.02 -19.62
N THR A 2 9.14 20.27 -19.79
CA THR A 2 10.49 20.81 -19.60
C THR A 2 11.02 20.52 -18.19
N LYS A 3 12.23 19.93 -18.10
CA LYS A 3 13.01 19.95 -16.86
C LYS A 3 13.54 21.37 -16.69
N ASP A 4 12.75 22.23 -16.09
CA ASP A 4 13.22 23.52 -15.58
C ASP A 4 14.14 23.25 -14.39
N ASN A 5 15.41 22.95 -14.68
CA ASN A 5 16.44 22.94 -13.66
C ASN A 5 16.56 24.38 -13.12
N PRO A 6 16.42 24.59 -11.80
CA PRO A 6 16.59 25.92 -11.23
C PRO A 6 17.98 26.46 -11.55
N SER A 7 18.10 27.76 -11.85
CA SER A 7 19.40 28.41 -12.00
C SER A 7 20.18 28.26 -10.70
N LEU A 8 21.36 27.64 -10.77
CA LEU A 8 22.24 27.35 -9.62
C LEU A 8 23.23 28.49 -9.34
N GLU A 9 22.97 29.69 -9.85
CA GLU A 9 23.82 30.88 -9.68
C GLU A 9 23.46 31.59 -8.37
N GLY A 10 23.95 31.06 -7.23
CA GLY A 10 23.77 31.65 -5.89
C GLY A 10 23.90 30.63 -4.76
N PRO A 11 23.73 31.01 -3.47
CA PRO A 11 23.57 30.06 -2.38
C PRO A 11 22.21 29.36 -2.52
N VAL A 12 22.14 28.39 -3.43
CA VAL A 12 20.95 27.58 -3.68
C VAL A 12 21.09 26.28 -2.90
N CYS A 13 20.11 25.99 -2.04
CA CYS A 13 20.02 24.67 -1.42
C CYS A 13 19.75 23.64 -2.53
N PRO A 14 20.63 22.64 -2.75
CA PRO A 14 20.42 21.64 -3.78
C PRO A 14 19.14 20.85 -3.49
N LEU A 15 18.41 20.50 -4.55
CA LEU A 15 17.21 19.67 -4.42
C LEU A 15 17.56 18.32 -3.78
N PRO A 16 16.78 17.85 -2.79
CA PRO A 16 16.98 16.53 -2.21
C PRO A 16 16.95 15.46 -3.30
N ARG A 17 17.90 14.54 -3.28
CA ARG A 17 17.88 13.40 -4.19
C ARG A 17 16.74 12.46 -3.79
N PRO A 18 15.93 11.98 -4.74
CA PRO A 18 14.88 11.03 -4.42
C PRO A 18 15.49 9.67 -4.06
N HIS A 19 15.00 9.05 -2.99
CA HIS A 19 15.37 7.69 -2.59
C HIS A 19 14.36 6.72 -3.20
N LYS A 20 14.68 6.15 -4.37
CA LYS A 20 13.74 5.31 -5.14
C LYS A 20 14.06 3.82 -5.14
N ASP A 21 15.24 3.44 -4.66
CA ASP A 21 15.69 2.04 -4.75
C ASP A 21 15.34 1.25 -3.48
N LYS A 22 15.44 1.89 -2.31
CA LYS A 22 15.29 1.26 -1.00
C LYS A 22 14.42 2.09 -0.06
N ILE A 23 13.71 1.39 0.82
CA ILE A 23 13.05 1.99 1.97
C ILE A 23 14.11 2.59 2.90
N VAL A 24 13.79 3.75 3.44
CA VAL A 24 14.63 4.52 4.39
C VAL A 24 13.69 5.09 5.43
N LEU A 25 14.18 5.45 6.62
CA LEU A 25 13.33 5.96 7.71
C LEU A 25 12.46 7.15 7.28
N GLY A 26 12.93 7.97 6.34
CA GLY A 26 12.15 9.10 5.79
C GLY A 26 10.82 8.68 5.15
N HIS A 27 10.71 7.46 4.62
CA HIS A 27 9.47 6.92 4.06
C HIS A 27 8.39 6.65 5.14
N GLY A 28 8.77 6.54 6.42
CA GLY A 28 7.85 6.35 7.55
C GLY A 28 7.62 7.62 8.39
N SER A 29 8.11 8.78 7.93
CA SER A 29 8.15 10.01 8.74
C SER A 29 6.89 10.89 8.68
N GLY A 30 5.90 10.54 7.86
CA GLY A 30 4.71 11.37 7.62
C GLY A 30 4.94 12.57 6.69
N GLY A 31 6.15 12.76 6.18
CA GLY A 31 6.51 13.87 5.30
C GLY A 31 6.31 13.57 3.80
N LYS A 32 6.89 14.44 2.97
CA LYS A 32 6.86 14.33 1.51
C LYS A 32 7.31 12.96 0.99
N MET A 33 8.34 12.38 1.59
CA MET A 33 8.89 11.09 1.18
C MET A 33 7.89 9.94 1.38
N MET A 34 7.12 9.94 2.47
CA MET A 34 6.02 8.99 2.68
C MET A 34 4.91 9.19 1.64
N ALA A 35 4.52 10.45 1.39
CA ALA A 35 3.50 10.77 0.40
C ALA A 35 3.92 10.35 -1.02
N ASP A 36 5.18 10.56 -1.38
CA ASP A 36 5.76 10.13 -2.66
C ASP A 36 5.77 8.59 -2.76
N LEU A 37 6.15 7.86 -1.69
CA LEU A 37 6.06 6.39 -1.67
C LEU A 37 4.62 5.89 -1.83
N ILE A 38 3.66 6.52 -1.16
CA ILE A 38 2.25 6.14 -1.29
C ILE A 38 1.76 6.33 -2.72
N LYS A 39 2.10 7.47 -3.31
CA LYS A 39 1.74 7.80 -4.67
C LYS A 39 2.39 6.87 -5.69
N ASP A 40 3.66 6.55 -5.52
CA ASP A 40 4.44 5.81 -6.51
C ASP A 40 4.26 4.28 -6.37
N SER A 41 4.14 3.73 -5.16
CA SER A 41 4.06 2.28 -4.91
C SER A 41 2.65 1.76 -4.61
N PHE A 42 1.81 2.50 -3.88
CA PHE A 42 0.49 2.00 -3.44
C PHE A 42 -0.66 2.40 -4.38
N PHE A 43 -0.71 3.66 -4.83
CA PHE A 43 -1.81 4.14 -5.68
C PHE A 43 -1.94 3.42 -7.04
N PRO A 44 -0.87 3.03 -7.75
CA PRO A 44 -1.03 2.32 -9.02
C PRO A 44 -1.85 1.03 -8.90
N SER A 45 -1.77 0.37 -7.73
CA SER A 45 -2.47 -0.88 -7.46
C SER A 45 -3.80 -0.68 -6.74
N PHE A 46 -3.88 0.23 -5.77
CA PHE A 46 -5.04 0.33 -4.87
C PHE A 46 -5.96 1.52 -5.12
N ALA A 47 -5.65 2.42 -6.07
CA ALA A 47 -6.44 3.63 -6.30
C ALA A 47 -7.91 3.33 -6.58
N ASN A 48 -8.76 3.87 -5.72
CA ASN A 48 -10.21 3.83 -5.82
C ASN A 48 -10.78 5.11 -5.18
N PRO A 49 -12.05 5.49 -5.42
CA PRO A 49 -12.61 6.74 -4.90
C PRO A 49 -12.47 6.92 -3.39
N VAL A 50 -12.55 5.84 -2.61
CA VAL A 50 -12.42 5.88 -1.14
C VAL A 50 -10.99 6.21 -0.74
N LEU A 51 -10.00 5.56 -1.36
CA LEU A 51 -8.58 5.80 -1.06
C LEU A 51 -8.11 7.16 -1.59
N LEU A 52 -8.56 7.56 -2.77
CA LEU A 52 -8.19 8.83 -3.42
C LEU A 52 -8.77 10.06 -2.71
N ALA A 53 -9.78 9.89 -1.84
CA ALA A 53 -10.26 10.97 -0.99
C ALA A 53 -9.18 11.52 -0.05
N GLY A 54 -8.16 10.71 0.28
CA GLY A 54 -6.97 11.16 1.02
C GLY A 54 -7.25 11.68 2.43
N ASN A 55 -8.36 11.24 3.03
CA ASN A 55 -8.71 11.56 4.41
C ASN A 55 -8.00 10.60 5.39
N ASP A 56 -8.06 10.92 6.68
CA ASP A 56 -7.53 10.05 7.75
C ASP A 56 -8.30 8.72 7.89
N ALA A 57 -9.43 8.57 7.20
CA ALA A 57 -10.24 7.35 7.17
C ALA A 57 -10.86 7.12 5.77
N GLY A 58 -10.99 5.85 5.41
CA GLY A 58 -11.82 5.43 4.27
C GLY A 58 -13.30 5.41 4.68
N VAL A 59 -14.12 6.22 4.02
CA VAL A 59 -15.57 6.31 4.30
C VAL A 59 -16.33 5.53 3.23
N VAL A 60 -17.16 4.59 3.67
CA VAL A 60 -18.02 3.77 2.81
C VAL A 60 -19.45 3.79 3.35
N ASP A 61 -20.41 3.93 2.45
CA ASP A 61 -21.84 3.78 2.77
C ASP A 61 -22.27 2.35 2.46
N LEU A 62 -22.80 1.66 3.46
CA LEU A 62 -23.28 0.28 3.35
C LEU A 62 -24.81 0.21 3.19
N GLY A 63 -25.52 1.33 3.33
CA GLY A 63 -26.98 1.38 3.38
C GLY A 63 -27.57 0.91 4.71
N ASP A 64 -28.88 1.12 4.85
CA ASP A 64 -29.61 0.80 6.08
C ASP A 64 -29.81 -0.71 6.28
N GLY A 65 -29.71 -1.16 7.54
CA GLY A 65 -30.00 -2.54 7.91
C GLY A 65 -28.92 -3.56 7.53
N VAL A 66 -27.75 -3.10 7.05
CA VAL A 66 -26.62 -3.99 6.74
C VAL A 66 -25.84 -4.34 8.01
N SER A 67 -25.61 -5.64 8.19
CA SER A 67 -24.73 -6.16 9.24
C SER A 67 -23.31 -6.31 8.68
N LEU A 68 -22.32 -5.87 9.46
CA LEU A 68 -20.92 -5.87 9.05
C LEU A 68 -20.15 -6.97 9.78
N ALA A 69 -19.40 -7.78 9.01
CA ALA A 69 -18.37 -8.66 9.53
C ALA A 69 -17.01 -7.99 9.36
N ILE A 70 -16.20 -7.97 10.42
CA ILE A 70 -14.86 -7.37 10.41
C ILE A 70 -13.89 -8.44 10.90
N SER A 71 -12.85 -8.70 10.10
CA SER A 71 -11.68 -9.48 10.50
C SER A 71 -10.41 -8.65 10.26
N THR A 72 -9.36 -8.97 11.00
CA THR A 72 -8.02 -8.42 10.81
C THR A 72 -7.02 -9.52 11.10
N ASP A 73 -5.97 -9.61 10.29
CA ASP A 73 -4.87 -10.53 10.50
C ASP A 73 -3.54 -9.85 10.16
N ALA A 74 -2.46 -10.35 10.75
CA ALA A 74 -1.12 -9.85 10.54
C ALA A 74 -0.22 -10.97 10.00
N HIS A 75 0.45 -10.70 8.88
CA HIS A 75 1.22 -11.72 8.16
C HIS A 75 2.72 -11.46 8.30
N VAL A 76 3.45 -12.47 8.78
CA VAL A 76 4.89 -12.41 9.06
C VAL A 76 5.66 -13.58 8.44
N VAL A 77 5.18 -14.09 7.31
CA VAL A 77 5.73 -15.26 6.63
C VAL A 77 7.16 -15.01 6.12
N SER A 78 8.00 -16.04 6.18
CA SER A 78 9.35 -16.05 5.62
C SER A 78 9.60 -17.37 4.88
N PRO A 79 10.13 -17.34 3.64
CA PRO A 79 10.47 -16.14 2.83
C PRO A 79 9.23 -15.34 2.40
N LEU A 80 9.41 -14.08 1.99
CA LEU A 80 8.32 -13.23 1.48
C LEU A 80 7.65 -13.79 0.22
N PHE A 81 8.43 -14.50 -0.61
CA PHE A 81 7.98 -15.21 -1.81
C PHE A 81 8.26 -16.69 -1.64
N PHE A 82 7.26 -17.52 -1.89
CA PHE A 82 7.33 -18.97 -1.70
C PHE A 82 6.59 -19.71 -2.83
N PRO A 83 6.83 -21.02 -3.01
CA PRO A 83 6.10 -21.80 -4.00
C PRO A 83 4.58 -21.70 -3.76
N GLY A 84 3.86 -21.14 -4.73
CA GLY A 84 2.40 -20.97 -4.67
C GLY A 84 1.89 -19.57 -4.28
N GLY A 85 2.76 -18.64 -3.88
CA GLY A 85 2.35 -17.26 -3.57
C GLY A 85 3.42 -16.42 -2.90
N ASP A 86 2.96 -15.34 -2.28
CA ASP A 86 3.79 -14.41 -1.52
C ASP A 86 2.98 -13.85 -0.35
N ILE A 87 3.66 -13.07 0.50
CA ILE A 87 3.06 -12.41 1.67
C ILE A 87 1.85 -11.54 1.31
N GLY A 88 1.84 -10.91 0.12
CA GLY A 88 0.76 -10.06 -0.34
C GLY A 88 -0.49 -10.86 -0.69
N LYS A 89 -0.33 -11.90 -1.53
CA LYS A 89 -1.41 -12.84 -1.84
C LYS A 89 -1.96 -13.48 -0.56
N LEU A 90 -1.08 -13.90 0.35
CA LEU A 90 -1.48 -14.49 1.62
C LEU A 90 -2.31 -13.51 2.46
N ALA A 91 -1.90 -12.25 2.51
CA ALA A 91 -2.58 -11.24 3.32
C ALA A 91 -4.02 -10.97 2.85
N VAL A 92 -4.22 -10.91 1.53
CA VAL A 92 -5.55 -10.73 0.95
C VAL A 92 -6.38 -11.99 1.11
N CYS A 93 -5.88 -13.14 0.66
CA CYS A 93 -6.64 -14.40 0.71
C CYS A 93 -7.01 -14.79 2.15
N GLY A 94 -6.10 -14.63 3.12
CA GLY A 94 -6.37 -14.93 4.53
C GLY A 94 -7.54 -14.10 5.06
N THR A 95 -7.45 -12.77 4.93
CA THR A 95 -8.47 -11.85 5.43
C THR A 95 -9.82 -12.03 4.72
N VAL A 96 -9.79 -12.23 3.39
CA VAL A 96 -10.99 -12.50 2.57
C VAL A 96 -11.66 -13.80 3.03
N ASN A 97 -10.88 -14.86 3.27
CA ASN A 97 -11.40 -16.15 3.70
C ASN A 97 -12.06 -16.04 5.08
N ASP A 98 -11.48 -15.32 6.05
CA ASP A 98 -12.08 -15.16 7.37
C ASP A 98 -13.48 -14.53 7.30
N VAL A 99 -13.63 -13.48 6.49
CA VAL A 99 -14.92 -12.82 6.27
C VAL A 99 -15.90 -13.75 5.55
N ALA A 100 -15.43 -14.49 4.54
CA ALA A 100 -16.26 -15.44 3.81
C ALA A 100 -16.73 -16.62 4.67
N MET A 101 -15.90 -17.09 5.63
CA MET A 101 -16.22 -18.22 6.51
C MET A 101 -17.40 -17.95 7.45
N VAL A 102 -17.65 -16.69 7.79
CA VAL A 102 -18.84 -16.30 8.57
C VAL A 102 -20.07 -16.01 7.68
N GLY A 103 -19.99 -16.32 6.38
CA GLY A 103 -21.07 -16.14 5.41
C GLY A 103 -21.24 -14.70 4.93
N ALA A 104 -20.32 -13.80 5.26
CA ALA A 104 -20.36 -12.42 4.80
C ALA A 104 -19.69 -12.29 3.42
N LYS A 105 -20.14 -11.30 2.64
CA LYS A 105 -19.48 -10.94 1.38
C LYS A 105 -18.34 -9.96 1.68
N PRO A 106 -17.08 -10.27 1.30
CA PRO A 106 -15.99 -9.30 1.37
C PRO A 106 -16.27 -8.11 0.45
N LEU A 107 -16.12 -6.89 0.97
CA LEU A 107 -16.38 -5.66 0.20
C LEU A 107 -15.19 -4.71 0.18
N TYR A 108 -14.50 -4.59 1.31
CA TYR A 108 -13.39 -3.65 1.49
C TYR A 108 -12.29 -4.31 2.33
N LEU A 109 -11.05 -3.90 2.08
CA LEU A 109 -9.88 -4.29 2.87
C LEU A 109 -9.14 -3.03 3.32
N SER A 110 -8.60 -3.09 4.53
CA SER A 110 -7.56 -2.17 4.99
C SER A 110 -6.22 -2.90 4.97
N ALA A 111 -5.14 -2.20 4.62
CA ALA A 111 -3.80 -2.76 4.58
C ALA A 111 -2.84 -1.89 5.38
N SER A 112 -2.08 -2.53 6.25
CA SER A 112 -1.03 -1.89 7.04
C SER A 112 0.31 -2.55 6.72
N PHE A 113 1.32 -1.73 6.46
CA PHE A 113 2.66 -2.19 6.09
C PHE A 113 3.67 -1.73 7.16
N ILE A 114 4.40 -2.69 7.71
CA ILE A 114 5.57 -2.43 8.55
C ILE A 114 6.80 -2.77 7.70
N LEU A 115 7.52 -1.75 7.27
CA LEU A 115 8.64 -1.89 6.32
C LEU A 115 9.97 -1.65 7.03
N GLU A 116 10.91 -2.57 6.83
CA GLU A 116 12.28 -2.43 7.32
C GLU A 116 13.09 -1.46 6.44
N GLU A 117 13.93 -0.62 7.06
CA GLU A 117 14.90 0.19 6.33
C GLU A 117 15.88 -0.69 5.57
N GLY A 118 16.12 -0.37 4.29
CA GLY A 118 16.97 -1.14 3.40
C GLY A 118 16.23 -2.15 2.50
N LEU A 119 14.93 -2.39 2.74
CA LEU A 119 14.08 -3.19 1.85
C LEU A 119 14.06 -2.59 0.44
N ASP A 120 14.22 -3.42 -0.59
CA ASP A 120 14.13 -2.97 -1.98
C ASP A 120 12.70 -2.57 -2.32
N ILE A 121 12.51 -1.37 -2.89
CA ILE A 121 11.19 -0.88 -3.28
C ILE A 121 10.57 -1.79 -4.35
N SER A 122 11.37 -2.42 -5.21
CA SER A 122 10.86 -3.40 -6.17
C SER A 122 10.22 -4.63 -5.51
N ILE A 123 10.67 -5.03 -4.31
CA ILE A 123 10.03 -6.10 -3.54
C ILE A 123 8.66 -5.63 -3.05
N LEU A 124 8.59 -4.41 -2.50
CA LEU A 124 7.33 -3.80 -2.08
C LEU A 124 6.34 -3.72 -3.24
N ASP A 125 6.76 -3.19 -4.40
CA ASP A 125 5.92 -3.06 -5.58
C ASP A 125 5.39 -4.42 -6.06
N SER A 126 6.23 -5.45 -6.01
CA SER A 126 5.84 -6.82 -6.37
C SER A 126 4.78 -7.39 -5.42
N VAL A 127 4.96 -7.18 -4.10
CA VAL A 127 3.98 -7.59 -3.08
C VAL A 127 2.65 -6.85 -3.25
N VAL A 128 2.71 -5.53 -3.46
CA VAL A 128 1.52 -4.68 -3.66
C VAL A 128 0.77 -5.07 -4.94
N SER A 129 1.47 -5.36 -6.03
CA SER A 129 0.86 -5.89 -7.26
C SER A 129 0.20 -7.26 -7.05
N SER A 130 0.81 -8.12 -6.23
CA SER A 130 0.25 -9.44 -5.90
C SER A 130 -1.03 -9.31 -5.06
N MET A 131 -1.03 -8.40 -4.07
CA MET A 131 -2.24 -8.07 -3.29
C MET A 131 -3.38 -7.61 -4.19
N LYS A 132 -3.11 -6.72 -5.16
CA LYS A 132 -4.13 -6.26 -6.10
C LYS A 132 -4.71 -7.41 -6.92
N SER A 133 -3.85 -8.27 -7.46
CA SER A 133 -4.29 -9.43 -8.25
C SER A 133 -5.17 -10.36 -7.41
N ALA A 134 -4.77 -10.64 -6.17
CA ALA A 134 -5.57 -11.46 -5.25
C ALA A 134 -6.91 -10.81 -4.86
N ALA A 135 -6.95 -9.48 -4.74
CA ALA A 135 -8.17 -8.75 -4.42
C ALA A 135 -9.15 -8.70 -5.61
N ASP A 136 -8.63 -8.69 -6.84
CA ASP A 136 -9.45 -8.75 -8.06
C ASP A 136 -10.08 -10.13 -8.29
N GLU A 137 -9.48 -11.19 -7.74
CA GLU A 137 -9.99 -12.56 -7.81
C GLU A 137 -11.11 -12.85 -6.78
N ALA A 138 -11.23 -12.03 -5.73
CA ALA A 138 -12.13 -12.22 -4.59
C ALA A 138 -13.55 -11.67 -4.83
#